data_AF-A0AAD7T204-F1
#
_entry.id   AF-A0AAD7T204-F1
#
_cell.length_a   1.000
_cell.length_b   1.000
_cell.length_c   1.000
_cell.angle_alpha   90.00
_cell.angle_beta   90.00
_cell.angle_gamma   90.00
#
_symmetry.space_group_name_H-M   'P 1'
#
loop_
_entity.id
_entity.type
_entity.pdbx_description
1 polymer ?
#
loop_
_entity_poly.entity_id
_entity_poly.type
_entity_poly.pdbx_seq_one_letter_code
_entity_poly.pdbx_strand_id
1 'polypeptide(L)'
;MAVNSRALFGTECSCHFNSRRYLHSEGLSCSGDVMFSVFLRRSMRRSTVTFSITTKVPLYRHRGEGEQRSRLTGKAQDSSKSLYLLGRNPLLEEELIFPWDTAKAAPSYSNGFFYHDIMNGNGNGEIYFNGVRLHVETTDMPVVTVRGSNATLPCRYWYEPGLSATRRTRVKWSWLPAVGGPETDVLVAAGSRYRSSGSFKGRARLLQTAPGEVTLLLIDLHLNDTGRFRCEVIDGLEDESAIVDLELRGVVFPYQPPRGRYHLNFLEAQRTCEEQDSALATFDQLFLAWGEGLDWCNAGWLADGTVQYPITMPRQPCGGLGMAPGVRSYGNPHRHLQMYDAFCFSSSLRGSVYFLQSPHKLNFTEAAQACENDGAQIAKVGQLYAAWRFTNLDRCDAGWLADGSLRYPIANPRPNCGPLEPGVRTFGFPAQQQKHGVYCYGPR
;
A
#
# COMPACT_ATOMS: atom_id res chain seq x y z
N MET A 1 -28.17 52.20 -9.20
CA MET A 1 -28.65 50.84 -8.89
C MET A 1 -28.56 50.02 -10.18
N ALA A 2 -27.74 48.97 -10.22
CA ALA A 2 -27.62 48.10 -11.38
C ALA A 2 -26.95 46.78 -10.97
N VAL A 3 -27.52 45.62 -11.35
CA VAL A 3 -26.84 44.32 -11.35
C VAL A 3 -27.31 43.53 -12.57
N ASN A 4 -26.35 43.04 -13.37
CA ASN A 4 -26.57 42.16 -14.51
C ASN A 4 -26.81 40.71 -14.06
N SER A 5 -27.49 39.92 -14.89
CA SER A 5 -27.44 38.45 -14.82
C SER A 5 -27.49 37.86 -16.22
N ARG A 6 -26.32 37.65 -16.83
CA ARG A 6 -26.16 36.82 -18.02
C ARG A 6 -25.95 35.36 -17.58
N ALA A 7 -26.73 34.45 -18.14
CA ALA A 7 -26.39 33.03 -18.12
C ALA A 7 -25.47 32.72 -19.31
N LEU A 8 -24.24 32.29 -19.02
CA LEU A 8 -23.28 31.76 -20.00
C LEU A 8 -22.48 30.67 -19.29
N PHE A 9 -22.63 29.43 -19.73
CA PHE A 9 -21.56 28.51 -20.14
C PHE A 9 -22.17 27.14 -20.40
N GLY A 10 -22.13 26.70 -21.65
CA GLY A 10 -22.44 25.31 -22.02
C GLY A 10 -21.18 24.45 -21.98
N THR A 11 -21.38 23.13 -21.89
CA THR A 11 -20.38 22.12 -22.22
C THR A 11 -21.05 21.11 -23.16
N GLU A 12 -20.74 21.21 -24.45
CA GLU A 12 -21.13 20.18 -25.42
C GLU A 12 -20.18 18.99 -25.30
N CYS A 13 -20.72 17.77 -25.21
CA CYS A 13 -19.94 16.54 -25.26
C CYS A 13 -20.17 15.87 -26.62
N SER A 14 -19.18 15.93 -27.51
CA SER A 14 -19.19 15.23 -28.80
C SER A 14 -18.44 13.90 -28.70
N CYS A 15 -19.07 12.81 -29.14
CA CYS A 15 -18.46 11.47 -29.20
C CYS A 15 -18.29 11.03 -30.66
N HIS A 16 -17.05 10.74 -31.08
CA HIS A 16 -16.78 10.11 -32.38
C HIS A 16 -16.64 8.58 -32.22
N PHE A 17 -17.33 7.83 -33.08
CA PHE A 17 -17.14 6.38 -33.23
C PHE A 17 -16.48 6.11 -34.59
N ASN A 18 -15.41 5.31 -34.62
CA ASN A 18 -14.84 4.78 -35.87
C ASN A 18 -15.07 3.26 -35.90
N SER A 19 -15.89 2.77 -36.84
CA SER A 19 -16.28 1.37 -36.87
C SER A 19 -15.32 0.52 -37.73
N ARG A 20 -14.40 -0.21 -37.09
CA ARG A 20 -14.00 -1.56 -37.52
C ARG A 20 -13.18 -2.31 -36.45
N ARG A 21 -13.73 -3.48 -36.08
CA ARG A 21 -13.12 -4.63 -35.38
C ARG A 21 -12.95 -4.59 -33.85
N TYR A 22 -13.59 -5.59 -33.24
CA TYR A 22 -13.42 -6.21 -31.93
C TYR A 22 -13.66 -5.41 -30.64
N LEU A 23 -14.28 -6.09 -29.67
CA LEU A 23 -14.69 -5.54 -28.39
C LEU A 23 -13.49 -5.38 -27.46
N HIS A 24 -13.16 -4.13 -27.12
CA HIS A 24 -12.58 -3.77 -25.84
C HIS A 24 -13.36 -2.59 -25.27
N SER A 25 -13.68 -2.65 -23.98
CA SER A 25 -14.30 -1.55 -23.25
C SER A 25 -13.21 -0.70 -22.60
N GLU A 26 -12.93 0.47 -23.19
CA GLU A 26 -12.14 1.51 -22.53
C GLU A 26 -13.03 2.58 -21.90
N GLY A 27 -12.48 3.28 -20.90
CA GLY A 27 -13.26 3.93 -19.85
C GLY A 27 -13.91 5.26 -20.24
N LEU A 28 -15.11 5.48 -19.70
CA LEU A 28 -15.69 6.81 -19.53
C LEU A 28 -15.04 7.50 -18.34
N SER A 29 -14.61 8.75 -18.51
CA SER A 29 -14.29 9.64 -17.39
C SER A 29 -15.39 10.70 -17.28
N CYS A 30 -16.06 10.74 -16.13
CA CYS A 30 -16.99 11.80 -15.74
C CYS A 30 -16.79 12.05 -14.25
N SER A 31 -16.60 13.32 -13.87
CA SER A 31 -16.53 13.72 -12.47
C SER A 31 -17.93 14.07 -11.95
N GLY A 32 -18.37 13.42 -10.87
CA GLY A 32 -19.64 13.70 -10.18
C GLY A 32 -20.43 12.45 -9.79
N ASP A 33 -20.77 12.34 -8.51
CA ASP A 33 -21.53 11.21 -7.94
C ASP A 33 -22.99 11.16 -8.42
N VAL A 34 -23.27 10.31 -9.42
CA VAL A 34 -24.64 9.81 -9.68
C VAL A 34 -24.58 8.32 -10.04
N MET A 35 -25.11 7.48 -9.15
CA MET A 35 -25.16 6.03 -9.37
C MET A 35 -26.34 5.68 -10.30
N PHE A 36 -26.06 5.29 -11.54
CA PHE A 36 -27.08 4.83 -12.50
C PHE A 36 -27.17 3.29 -12.53
N SER A 37 -28.38 2.75 -12.41
CA SER A 37 -28.66 1.32 -12.69
C SER A 37 -29.26 1.17 -14.08
N VAL A 38 -28.53 0.51 -14.99
CA VAL A 38 -28.98 0.27 -16.38
C VAL A 38 -29.38 -1.19 -16.56
N PHE A 39 -30.68 -1.45 -16.82
CA PHE A 39 -31.16 -2.78 -17.18
C PHE A 39 -31.22 -2.96 -18.70
N LEU A 40 -30.37 -3.83 -19.24
CA LEU A 40 -30.40 -4.24 -20.64
C LEU A 40 -31.37 -5.42 -20.85
N ARG A 41 -32.48 -5.18 -21.56
CA ARG A 41 -33.36 -6.25 -22.06
C ARG A 41 -33.21 -6.39 -23.58
N ARG A 42 -32.63 -7.51 -24.02
CA ARG A 42 -32.41 -7.82 -25.44
C ARG A 42 -33.68 -8.46 -26.03
N SER A 43 -34.36 -7.77 -26.95
CA SER A 43 -35.46 -8.34 -27.73
C SER A 43 -34.98 -8.73 -29.12
N MET A 44 -35.14 -10.00 -29.50
CA MET A 44 -34.81 -10.46 -30.85
C MET A 44 -35.98 -10.23 -31.82
N ARG A 45 -36.02 -9.05 -32.46
CA ARG A 45 -36.38 -8.85 -33.89
C ARG A 45 -36.40 -7.36 -34.24
N ARG A 46 -35.75 -7.03 -35.37
CA ARG A 46 -35.58 -5.71 -36.01
C ARG A 46 -34.64 -4.73 -35.29
N SER A 47 -33.85 -4.03 -36.11
CA SER A 47 -32.69 -3.23 -35.71
C SER A 47 -33.11 -1.85 -35.20
N THR A 48 -33.58 -1.76 -33.96
CA THR A 48 -33.85 -0.47 -33.30
C THR A 48 -33.58 -0.60 -31.82
N VAL A 49 -32.54 0.07 -31.31
CA VAL A 49 -32.24 0.13 -29.88
C VAL A 49 -32.96 1.35 -29.31
N THR A 50 -33.94 1.12 -28.43
CA THR A 50 -34.67 2.20 -27.75
C THR A 50 -34.22 2.26 -26.30
N PHE A 51 -33.62 3.39 -25.91
CA PHE A 51 -33.24 3.64 -24.51
C PHE A 51 -34.43 4.22 -23.74
N SER A 52 -34.47 3.98 -22.43
CA SER A 52 -35.43 4.61 -21.52
C SER A 52 -34.77 4.83 -20.17
N ILE A 53 -34.53 6.10 -19.84
CA ILE A 53 -33.94 6.51 -18.57
C ILE A 53 -35.10 6.75 -17.60
N THR A 54 -34.99 6.19 -16.39
CA THR A 54 -35.99 6.40 -15.33
C THR A 54 -35.25 6.87 -14.08
N THR A 55 -35.45 8.12 -13.67
CA THR A 55 -34.85 8.68 -12.47
C THR A 55 -35.78 8.45 -11.27
N LYS A 56 -35.24 7.92 -10.16
CA LYS A 56 -35.91 7.95 -8.85
C LYS A 56 -35.21 8.96 -7.97
N VAL A 57 -35.92 10.02 -7.61
CA VAL A 57 -35.43 11.02 -6.64
C VAL A 57 -36.04 10.69 -5.27
N PRO A 58 -35.26 10.55 -4.19
CA PRO A 58 -35.81 10.45 -2.84
C PRO A 58 -36.32 11.82 -2.39
N LEU A 59 -37.62 12.06 -2.52
CA LEU A 59 -38.28 13.26 -2.01
C LEU A 59 -38.36 13.22 -0.47
N TYR A 60 -37.67 14.15 0.20
CA TYR A 60 -38.03 14.51 1.57
C TYR A 60 -39.45 15.09 1.59
N ARG A 61 -40.25 14.62 2.55
CA ARG A 61 -41.71 14.68 2.49
C ARG A 61 -42.27 16.06 2.83
N HIS A 62 -42.76 16.80 1.82
CA HIS A 62 -43.85 17.76 2.01
C HIS A 62 -44.89 17.70 0.87
N ARG A 63 -45.93 16.89 1.11
CA ARG A 63 -47.32 16.99 0.63
C ARG A 63 -47.56 17.52 -0.81
N GLY A 64 -47.68 16.60 -1.78
CA GLY A 64 -48.23 16.86 -3.12
C GLY A 64 -47.95 15.70 -4.09
N GLU A 65 -48.96 15.19 -4.77
CA GLU A 65 -48.82 14.10 -5.76
C GLU A 65 -48.51 14.64 -7.17
N GLY A 66 -47.72 13.90 -7.95
CA GLY A 66 -47.46 14.22 -9.36
C GLY A 66 -46.31 13.42 -9.97
N GLU A 67 -46.61 12.47 -10.86
CA GLU A 67 -45.61 11.71 -11.62
C GLU A 67 -45.44 12.32 -13.03
N GLN A 68 -44.22 12.71 -13.40
CA GLN A 68 -43.90 13.19 -14.76
C GLN A 68 -42.95 12.25 -15.49
N ARG A 69 -43.26 11.97 -16.76
CA ARG A 69 -42.54 11.03 -17.61
C ARG A 69 -42.26 11.65 -18.98
N SER A 70 -41.02 12.07 -19.22
CA SER A 70 -40.57 12.64 -20.48
C SER A 70 -39.93 11.58 -21.39
N ARG A 71 -40.16 11.70 -22.71
CA ARG A 71 -39.71 10.73 -23.72
C ARG A 71 -39.17 11.51 -24.93
N LEU A 72 -37.93 11.26 -25.31
CA LEU A 72 -37.27 11.90 -26.46
C LEU A 72 -37.00 10.87 -27.56
N THR A 73 -37.22 11.26 -28.82
CA THR A 73 -37.00 10.42 -30.01
C THR A 73 -36.47 11.28 -31.15
N GLY A 74 -35.42 10.81 -31.83
CA GLY A 74 -34.84 11.47 -33.02
C GLY A 74 -34.40 10.45 -34.06
N LYS A 75 -34.40 10.85 -35.34
CA LYS A 75 -33.88 10.07 -36.48
C LYS A 75 -32.56 10.70 -36.96
N ALA A 76 -31.60 9.88 -37.37
CA ALA A 76 -30.41 10.33 -38.08
C ALA A 76 -30.69 10.44 -39.59
N GLN A 77 -30.01 11.39 -40.26
CA GLN A 77 -30.06 11.55 -41.71
C GLN A 77 -28.65 11.91 -42.21
N ASP A 78 -28.28 11.36 -43.36
CA ASP A 78 -26.91 11.19 -43.83
C ASP A 78 -26.52 12.24 -44.89
N SER A 79 -25.34 12.85 -44.77
CA SER A 79 -24.70 13.59 -45.87
C SER A 79 -23.23 13.94 -45.58
N SER A 80 -22.34 13.48 -46.45
CA SER A 80 -20.91 13.86 -46.49
C SER A 80 -20.70 15.22 -47.18
N LYS A 81 -19.73 16.02 -46.69
CA LYS A 81 -19.02 17.05 -47.48
C LYS A 81 -17.72 17.50 -46.78
N SER A 82 -16.60 17.40 -47.50
CA SER A 82 -15.30 17.93 -47.08
C SER A 82 -15.18 19.44 -47.31
N LEU A 83 -14.36 20.12 -46.50
CA LEU A 83 -13.87 21.47 -46.81
C LEU A 83 -12.36 21.54 -46.59
N TYR A 84 -11.64 22.11 -47.56
CA TYR A 84 -10.21 22.38 -47.47
C TYR A 84 -9.95 23.82 -47.03
N LEU A 85 -8.89 24.06 -46.25
CA LEU A 85 -8.21 25.37 -46.19
C LEU A 85 -6.69 25.18 -46.25
N LEU A 86 -6.04 26.11 -46.95
CA LEU A 86 -4.62 26.10 -47.32
C LEU A 86 -3.80 26.98 -46.38
N GLY A 87 -2.57 26.55 -46.04
CA GLY A 87 -1.60 27.37 -45.30
C GLY A 87 -0.17 26.83 -45.39
N ARG A 88 0.76 27.69 -45.81
CA ARG A 88 2.21 27.47 -46.02
C ARG A 88 2.96 28.67 -45.39
N ASN A 89 4.21 28.65 -44.92
CA ASN A 89 5.29 27.64 -44.79
C ASN A 89 6.38 28.29 -43.86
N PRO A 90 7.58 27.72 -43.62
CA PRO A 90 7.96 26.50 -42.87
C PRO A 90 9.06 26.81 -41.79
N LEU A 91 9.76 25.78 -41.27
CA LEU A 91 11.03 25.83 -40.48
C LEU A 91 10.91 26.32 -39.01
N LEU A 92 11.62 25.77 -38.01
CA LEU A 92 12.74 24.81 -37.94
C LEU A 92 12.60 23.88 -36.70
N GLU A 93 13.44 22.84 -36.62
CA GLU A 93 13.45 21.79 -35.57
C GLU A 93 14.02 22.27 -34.22
N GLU A 94 13.50 21.71 -33.11
CA GLU A 94 14.31 21.08 -32.03
C GLU A 94 13.40 20.24 -31.11
N GLU A 95 13.81 18.99 -30.79
CA GLU A 95 13.03 18.07 -29.95
C GLU A 95 13.36 18.18 -28.46
N LEU A 96 12.33 18.22 -27.61
CA LEU A 96 12.44 18.00 -26.16
C LEU A 96 11.40 16.99 -25.66
N ILE A 97 11.89 15.77 -25.44
CA ILE A 97 11.54 14.77 -24.40
C ILE A 97 10.15 14.88 -23.70
N PHE A 98 9.32 13.83 -23.81
CA PHE A 98 8.84 12.96 -22.71
C PHE A 98 7.54 12.21 -23.08
N PRO A 99 7.53 10.87 -23.12
CA PRO A 99 6.31 10.09 -23.08
C PRO A 99 5.92 9.76 -21.62
N TRP A 100 4.74 10.22 -21.20
CA TRP A 100 4.01 9.57 -20.11
C TRP A 100 2.89 8.73 -20.72
N ASP A 101 2.90 7.43 -20.45
CA ASP A 101 1.66 6.74 -20.12
C ASP A 101 1.94 5.63 -19.11
N THR A 102 1.12 5.59 -18.07
CA THR A 102 1.30 4.68 -16.93
C THR A 102 0.71 3.32 -17.26
N ALA A 103 1.57 2.30 -17.29
CA ALA A 103 1.14 0.94 -17.56
C ALA A 103 0.16 0.44 -16.48
N LYS A 104 -1.09 0.18 -16.88
CA LYS A 104 -1.92 -0.83 -16.21
C LYS A 104 -1.17 -2.16 -16.25
N ALA A 105 -1.30 -2.98 -15.20
CA ALA A 105 -0.63 -4.27 -15.08
C ALA A 105 -0.76 -5.08 -16.39
N ALA A 106 0.37 -5.33 -17.04
CA ALA A 106 0.40 -6.14 -18.25
C ALA A 106 0.04 -7.60 -17.89
N PRO A 107 -0.73 -8.31 -18.74
CA PRO A 107 -0.83 -9.76 -18.60
C PRO A 107 0.57 -10.37 -18.74
N SER A 108 0.83 -11.44 -18.00
CA SER A 108 2.10 -12.16 -18.02
C SER A 108 2.54 -12.50 -19.45
N TYR A 109 3.64 -11.90 -19.91
CA TYR A 109 4.29 -12.27 -21.16
C TYR A 109 5.03 -13.60 -20.97
N SER A 110 4.27 -14.69 -21.10
CA SER A 110 4.81 -16.04 -21.21
C SER A 110 5.55 -16.18 -22.55
N ASN A 111 6.86 -15.91 -22.56
CA ASN A 111 7.75 -16.27 -23.66
C ASN A 111 8.06 -17.77 -23.61
N GLY A 112 7.03 -18.60 -23.78
CA GLY A 112 7.14 -20.05 -23.82
C GLY A 112 7.85 -20.51 -25.08
N PHE A 113 9.17 -20.66 -25.02
CA PHE A 113 9.96 -21.33 -26.06
C PHE A 113 9.85 -22.84 -25.87
N PHE A 114 8.93 -23.47 -26.60
CA PHE A 114 8.76 -24.93 -26.59
C PHE A 114 10.05 -25.64 -27.00
N TYR A 115 10.73 -26.29 -26.04
CA TYR A 115 11.80 -27.23 -26.35
C TYR A 115 11.24 -28.62 -26.63
N HIS A 116 11.63 -29.20 -27.77
CA HIS A 116 10.98 -30.37 -28.36
C HIS A 116 11.74 -31.67 -28.10
N ASP A 117 11.14 -32.61 -27.38
CA ASP A 117 11.48 -34.03 -27.47
C ASP A 117 10.75 -34.64 -28.69
N ILE A 118 11.43 -34.67 -29.85
CA ILE A 118 10.89 -35.30 -31.06
C ILE A 118 11.00 -36.83 -30.93
N MET A 119 9.98 -37.45 -30.35
CA MET A 119 9.80 -38.90 -30.42
C MET A 119 9.26 -39.28 -31.81
N ASN A 120 10.03 -40.09 -32.54
CA ASN A 120 9.69 -40.51 -33.90
C ASN A 120 8.43 -41.40 -33.89
N GLY A 121 7.29 -40.80 -34.24
CA GLY A 121 6.01 -41.49 -34.41
C GLY A 121 6.01 -42.45 -35.61
N ASN A 122 5.20 -43.51 -35.52
CA ASN A 122 5.22 -44.61 -36.49
C ASN A 122 4.54 -44.21 -37.82
N GLY A 123 5.33 -43.73 -38.78
CA GLY A 123 5.02 -43.73 -40.22
C GLY A 123 4.00 -42.71 -40.77
N ASN A 124 3.12 -42.15 -39.94
CA ASN A 124 1.92 -41.42 -40.42
C ASN A 124 1.99 -39.88 -40.34
N GLY A 125 3.13 -39.28 -40.00
CA GLY A 125 3.32 -37.82 -40.01
C GLY A 125 2.58 -37.03 -38.93
N GLU A 126 1.85 -37.68 -38.03
CA GLU A 126 1.29 -37.05 -36.83
C GLU A 126 2.42 -36.73 -35.83
N ILE A 127 2.76 -35.45 -35.72
CA ILE A 127 3.65 -34.93 -34.68
C ILE A 127 2.82 -34.74 -33.40
N TYR A 128 3.05 -35.58 -32.40
CA TYR A 128 2.40 -35.45 -31.09
C TYR A 128 3.12 -34.37 -30.26
N PHE A 129 2.51 -33.18 -30.18
CA PHE A 129 3.01 -32.06 -29.38
C PHE A 129 2.70 -32.25 -27.89
N ASN A 130 3.59 -32.94 -27.16
CA ASN A 130 3.59 -32.90 -25.68
C ASN A 130 4.46 -31.73 -25.19
N GLY A 131 3.92 -30.51 -25.29
CA GLY A 131 4.49 -29.36 -24.59
C GLY A 131 4.28 -29.53 -23.08
N VAL A 132 5.37 -29.77 -22.34
CA VAL A 132 5.34 -29.83 -20.87
C VAL A 132 5.50 -28.43 -20.33
N ARG A 133 4.46 -27.91 -19.68
CA ARG A 133 4.44 -26.58 -19.07
C ARG A 133 4.75 -26.64 -17.58
N LEU A 134 5.66 -25.80 -17.11
CA LEU A 134 5.87 -25.50 -15.69
C LEU A 134 4.74 -24.60 -15.16
N HIS A 135 4.31 -24.88 -13.93
CA HIS A 135 3.37 -24.05 -13.17
C HIS A 135 3.96 -23.77 -11.80
N VAL A 136 3.84 -22.53 -11.32
CA VAL A 136 4.21 -22.10 -9.97
C VAL A 136 2.99 -21.44 -9.31
N GLU A 137 2.64 -21.92 -8.13
CA GLU A 137 1.47 -21.48 -7.36
C GLU A 137 1.89 -21.03 -5.96
N THR A 138 1.19 -20.03 -5.46
CA THR A 138 1.26 -19.56 -4.07
C THR A 138 -0.12 -19.07 -3.62
N THR A 139 -0.19 -18.47 -2.44
CA THR A 139 -1.42 -17.88 -1.90
C THR A 139 -1.66 -16.48 -2.46
N ASP A 140 -2.90 -16.19 -2.85
CA ASP A 140 -3.36 -14.85 -3.26
C ASP A 140 -3.49 -13.86 -2.08
N MET A 141 -3.40 -14.35 -0.83
CA MET A 141 -3.62 -13.55 0.37
C MET A 141 -2.31 -13.23 1.07
N PRO A 142 -2.11 -12.00 1.58
CA PRO A 142 -0.89 -11.65 2.31
C PRO A 142 -0.73 -12.52 3.57
N VAL A 143 0.50 -12.98 3.80
CA VAL A 143 0.90 -13.68 5.02
C VAL A 143 1.06 -12.64 6.12
N VAL A 144 0.04 -12.51 6.97
CA VAL A 144 0.01 -11.53 8.06
C VAL A 144 0.53 -12.14 9.38
N THR A 145 1.57 -11.55 9.96
CA THR A 145 2.22 -12.06 11.19
C THR A 145 2.72 -10.90 12.08
N VAL A 146 3.58 -11.16 13.08
CA VAL A 146 4.12 -10.15 14.01
C VAL A 146 5.64 -10.24 14.15
N ARG A 147 6.31 -9.14 14.49
CA ARG A 147 7.77 -9.07 14.67
C ARG A 147 8.26 -10.13 15.65
N GLY A 148 9.35 -10.81 15.30
CA GLY A 148 9.95 -11.89 16.09
C GLY A 148 9.27 -13.25 15.95
N SER A 149 8.16 -13.35 15.21
CA SER A 149 7.58 -14.64 14.81
C SER A 149 8.28 -15.20 13.57
N ASN A 150 7.89 -16.42 13.17
CA ASN A 150 8.29 -17.00 11.90
C ASN A 150 7.18 -16.79 10.85
N ALA A 151 7.54 -16.63 9.58
CA ALA A 151 6.62 -16.68 8.44
C ALA A 151 6.90 -17.93 7.60
N THR A 152 5.83 -18.54 7.09
CA THR A 152 5.90 -19.59 6.07
C THR A 152 5.24 -19.03 4.81
N LEU A 153 6.03 -18.79 3.76
CA LEU A 153 5.56 -18.27 2.48
C LEU A 153 5.39 -19.46 1.53
N PRO A 154 4.14 -19.88 1.22
CA PRO A 154 3.90 -21.06 0.38
C PRO A 154 4.52 -20.87 -0.99
N CYS A 155 5.10 -21.93 -1.55
CA CYS A 155 5.35 -21.98 -2.98
C CYS A 155 5.43 -23.43 -3.43
N ARG A 156 4.63 -23.77 -4.43
CA ARG A 156 4.56 -25.10 -5.00
C ARG A 156 4.69 -24.99 -6.51
N TYR A 157 5.38 -25.95 -7.12
CA TYR A 157 5.43 -26.07 -8.57
C TYR A 157 5.04 -27.48 -9.03
N TRP A 158 4.50 -27.56 -10.24
CA TRP A 158 4.22 -28.83 -10.93
C TRP A 158 4.39 -28.65 -12.44
N TYR A 159 4.24 -29.77 -13.16
CA TYR A 159 4.31 -29.81 -14.61
C TYR A 159 3.01 -30.37 -15.18
N GLU A 160 2.54 -29.80 -16.28
CA GLU A 160 1.39 -30.28 -17.03
C GLU A 160 1.77 -30.52 -18.51
N PRO A 161 1.65 -31.76 -19.04
CA PRO A 161 1.38 -33.00 -18.33
C PRO A 161 2.51 -33.40 -17.36
N GLY A 162 2.19 -34.22 -16.36
CA GLY A 162 3.14 -34.67 -15.35
C GLY A 162 4.32 -35.43 -15.94
N LEU A 163 5.54 -35.04 -15.54
CA LEU A 163 6.78 -35.61 -16.06
C LEU A 163 6.99 -37.07 -15.63
N SER A 164 7.42 -37.91 -16.58
CA SER A 164 7.87 -39.29 -16.30
C SER A 164 9.27 -39.39 -15.68
N ALA A 165 10.05 -38.32 -15.73
CA ALA A 165 11.39 -38.23 -15.14
C ALA A 165 11.61 -36.87 -14.47
N THR A 166 12.26 -36.83 -13.31
CA THR A 166 12.50 -35.59 -12.56
C THR A 166 13.51 -34.68 -13.28
N ARG A 167 13.06 -33.53 -13.79
CA ARG A 167 13.95 -32.45 -14.26
C ARG A 167 14.71 -31.83 -13.09
N ARG A 168 15.89 -31.27 -13.37
CA ARG A 168 16.73 -30.59 -12.38
C ARG A 168 16.28 -29.14 -12.25
N THR A 169 15.44 -28.85 -11.25
CA THR A 169 15.00 -27.49 -10.95
C THR A 169 15.98 -26.75 -10.04
N ARG A 170 16.11 -25.45 -10.31
CA ARG A 170 16.69 -24.44 -9.44
C ARG A 170 15.55 -23.55 -8.95
N VAL A 171 15.55 -23.24 -7.66
CA VAL A 171 14.59 -22.32 -7.04
C VAL A 171 15.34 -21.07 -6.61
N LYS A 172 14.76 -19.91 -6.88
CA LYS A 172 15.21 -18.62 -6.37
C LYS A 172 14.07 -17.95 -5.60
N TRP A 173 14.38 -17.54 -4.38
CA TRP A 173 13.56 -16.62 -3.60
C TRP A 173 14.21 -15.24 -3.59
N SER A 174 13.50 -14.22 -4.07
CA SER A 174 13.91 -12.80 -4.06
C SER A 174 12.96 -11.98 -3.18
N TRP A 175 13.47 -11.00 -2.44
CA TRP A 175 12.68 -9.96 -1.79
C TRP A 175 12.61 -8.72 -2.69
N LEU A 176 11.40 -8.18 -2.84
CA LEU A 176 11.07 -7.05 -3.70
C LEU A 176 10.66 -5.86 -2.83
N PRO A 177 11.41 -4.73 -2.85
CA PRO A 177 10.98 -3.51 -2.18
C PRO A 177 9.68 -2.98 -2.81
N ALA A 178 8.77 -2.46 -1.97
CA ALA A 178 7.51 -1.86 -2.43
C ALA A 178 7.73 -0.68 -3.40
N VAL A 179 8.84 0.03 -3.22
CA VAL A 179 9.23 1.28 -3.90
C VAL A 179 9.71 1.08 -5.35
N GLY A 180 9.92 -0.17 -5.76
CA GLY A 180 10.83 -0.48 -6.84
C GLY A 180 12.30 -0.31 -6.41
N GLY A 181 13.19 -1.10 -7.00
CA GLY A 181 14.58 -1.20 -6.59
C GLY A 181 15.17 -2.55 -6.99
N PRO A 182 16.47 -2.79 -6.70
CA PRO A 182 17.09 -4.07 -7.00
C PRO A 182 16.42 -5.18 -6.18
N GLU A 183 16.04 -6.27 -6.84
CA GLU A 183 15.61 -7.49 -6.15
C GLU A 183 16.75 -7.99 -5.26
N THR A 184 16.44 -8.34 -4.01
CA THR A 184 17.44 -8.85 -3.06
C THR A 184 17.31 -10.35 -2.92
N ASP A 185 18.35 -11.10 -3.28
CA ASP A 185 18.37 -12.56 -3.11
C ASP A 185 18.17 -12.95 -1.64
N VAL A 186 17.13 -13.75 -1.36
CA VAL A 186 16.81 -14.29 -0.03
C VAL A 186 17.42 -15.69 0.12
N LEU A 187 17.12 -16.58 -0.83
CA LEU A 187 17.55 -17.98 -0.82
C LEU A 187 17.60 -18.53 -2.25
N VAL A 188 18.65 -19.31 -2.56
CA VAL A 188 18.76 -20.08 -3.82
C VAL A 188 18.92 -21.55 -3.49
N ALA A 189 18.20 -22.43 -4.19
CA ALA A 189 18.29 -23.87 -4.04
C ALA A 189 18.46 -24.59 -5.38
N ALA A 190 19.14 -25.74 -5.36
CA ALA A 190 19.28 -26.65 -6.49
C ALA A 190 19.23 -28.09 -5.95
N GLY A 191 18.17 -28.82 -6.29
CA GLY A 191 17.86 -30.10 -5.63
C GLY A 191 17.69 -29.94 -4.12
N SER A 192 18.43 -30.73 -3.34
CA SER A 192 18.41 -30.72 -1.86
C SER A 192 19.37 -29.73 -1.20
N ARG A 193 20.16 -28.97 -1.98
CA ARG A 193 21.12 -27.98 -1.46
C ARG A 193 20.56 -26.58 -1.61
N TYR A 194 20.57 -25.80 -0.54
CA TYR A 194 20.16 -24.40 -0.56
C TYR A 194 21.18 -23.48 0.12
N ARG A 195 21.15 -22.19 -0.22
CA ARG A 195 21.97 -21.12 0.35
C ARG A 195 21.13 -19.86 0.53
N SER A 196 21.01 -19.41 1.77
CA SER A 196 20.45 -18.11 2.15
C SER A 196 21.47 -16.97 1.94
N SER A 197 21.00 -15.79 1.56
CA SER A 197 21.79 -14.60 1.22
C SER A 197 21.46 -13.38 2.10
N GLY A 198 22.34 -12.36 2.08
CA GLY A 198 22.11 -11.07 2.74
C GLY A 198 21.76 -11.14 4.24
N SER A 199 20.84 -10.28 4.66
CA SER A 199 20.23 -10.20 6.00
C SER A 199 19.34 -11.40 6.36
N PHE A 200 19.03 -12.26 5.38
CA PHE A 200 18.25 -13.47 5.55
C PHE A 200 19.12 -14.70 5.87
N LYS A 201 20.46 -14.55 5.86
CA LYS A 201 21.40 -15.64 6.11
C LYS A 201 21.18 -16.27 7.49
N GLY A 202 20.92 -17.58 7.50
CA GLY A 202 20.63 -18.35 8.73
C GLY A 202 19.19 -18.25 9.24
N ARG A 203 18.38 -17.30 8.72
CA ARG A 203 16.95 -17.14 9.04
C ARG A 203 16.04 -17.72 7.96
N ALA A 204 16.42 -17.61 6.69
CA ALA A 204 15.72 -18.22 5.56
C ALA A 204 16.09 -19.69 5.38
N ARG A 205 15.07 -20.56 5.27
CA ARG A 205 15.19 -22.01 5.06
C ARG A 205 14.16 -22.47 4.02
N LEU A 206 14.54 -23.43 3.18
CA LEU A 206 13.61 -24.06 2.25
C LEU A 206 12.92 -25.26 2.92
N LEU A 207 11.61 -25.37 2.78
CA LEU A 207 10.81 -26.53 3.17
C LEU A 207 10.46 -27.33 1.91
N GLN A 208 10.93 -28.58 1.85
CA GLN A 208 10.69 -29.54 0.76
C GLN A 208 9.99 -30.78 1.32
N THR A 209 8.74 -30.63 1.75
CA THR A 209 7.96 -31.69 2.41
C THR A 209 7.36 -32.70 1.43
N ALA A 210 7.16 -32.31 0.18
CA ALA A 210 6.65 -33.15 -0.90
C ALA A 210 7.31 -32.77 -2.24
N PRO A 211 7.22 -33.62 -3.29
CA PRO A 211 7.68 -33.23 -4.64
C PRO A 211 6.95 -31.97 -5.12
N GLY A 212 7.72 -30.99 -5.60
CA GLY A 212 7.19 -29.68 -6.01
C GLY A 212 7.05 -28.64 -4.90
N GLU A 213 7.15 -29.02 -3.62
CA GLU A 213 7.14 -28.06 -2.50
C GLU A 213 8.48 -27.34 -2.37
N VAL A 214 8.42 -26.00 -2.44
CA VAL A 214 9.59 -25.10 -2.38
C VAL A 214 9.30 -23.88 -1.50
N THR A 215 8.43 -24.09 -0.51
CA THR A 215 7.96 -23.15 0.49
C THR A 215 9.11 -22.54 1.30
N LEU A 216 9.11 -21.22 1.49
CA LEU A 216 10.13 -20.50 2.27
C LEU A 216 9.69 -20.35 3.73
N LEU A 217 10.51 -20.86 4.65
CA LEU A 217 10.41 -20.55 6.07
C LEU A 217 11.39 -19.41 6.40
N LEU A 218 10.85 -18.27 6.85
CA LEU A 218 11.63 -17.15 7.36
C LEU A 218 11.49 -17.07 8.87
N ILE A 219 12.61 -17.26 9.58
CA ILE A 219 12.69 -17.30 11.05
C ILE A 219 13.00 -15.91 11.60
N ASP A 220 12.42 -15.57 12.76
CA ASP A 220 12.70 -14.35 13.52
C ASP A 220 12.57 -13.06 12.69
N LEU A 221 11.33 -12.64 12.43
CA LEU A 221 11.02 -11.53 11.54
C LEU A 221 11.39 -10.15 12.10
N HIS A 222 12.07 -9.37 11.28
CA HIS A 222 12.41 -7.97 11.50
C HIS A 222 11.40 -7.04 10.82
N LEU A 223 11.31 -5.78 11.28
CA LEU A 223 10.39 -4.78 10.68
C LEU A 223 10.61 -4.61 9.16
N ASN A 224 11.87 -4.62 8.75
CA ASN A 224 12.30 -4.44 7.35
C ASN A 224 12.17 -5.72 6.49
N ASP A 225 11.75 -6.86 7.06
CA ASP A 225 11.45 -8.07 6.26
C ASP A 225 10.07 -7.96 5.56
N THR A 226 9.22 -7.00 5.96
CA THR A 226 7.94 -6.69 5.32
C THR A 226 8.13 -6.40 3.83
N GLY A 227 7.27 -6.92 2.96
CA GLY A 227 7.36 -6.71 1.52
C GLY A 227 6.96 -7.93 0.72
N ARG A 228 7.31 -7.95 -0.56
CA ARG A 228 6.85 -8.97 -1.50
C ARG A 228 7.97 -9.94 -1.82
N PHE A 229 7.69 -11.24 -1.79
CA PHE A 229 8.67 -12.29 -1.99
C PHE A 229 8.36 -13.06 -3.28
N ARG A 230 9.24 -12.96 -4.28
CA ARG A 230 9.14 -13.75 -5.52
C ARG A 230 9.68 -15.15 -5.26
N CYS A 231 8.88 -16.16 -5.53
CA CYS A 231 9.31 -17.53 -5.74
C CYS A 231 9.46 -17.77 -7.25
N GLU A 232 10.66 -18.03 -7.72
CA GLU A 232 11.00 -18.27 -9.12
C GLU A 232 11.56 -19.70 -9.25
N VAL A 233 11.00 -20.49 -10.17
CA VAL A 233 11.41 -21.86 -10.45
C VAL A 233 11.92 -21.94 -11.88
N ILE A 234 13.17 -22.40 -12.01
CA ILE A 234 13.98 -22.43 -13.22
C ILE A 234 14.32 -23.89 -13.50
N ASP A 235 13.85 -24.48 -14.60
CA ASP A 235 14.20 -25.86 -14.97
C ASP A 235 15.25 -25.98 -16.07
N GLY A 236 15.70 -24.83 -16.58
CA GLY A 236 16.70 -24.71 -17.65
C GLY A 236 16.11 -24.65 -19.06
N LEU A 237 14.79 -24.85 -19.20
CA LEU A 237 14.03 -24.64 -20.43
C LEU A 237 12.91 -23.61 -20.21
N GLU A 238 12.23 -23.69 -19.06
CA GLU A 238 11.17 -22.77 -18.65
C GLU A 238 11.46 -22.17 -17.26
N ASP A 239 11.11 -20.89 -17.12
CA ASP A 239 11.18 -20.11 -15.89
C ASP A 239 9.78 -19.55 -15.59
N GLU A 240 9.21 -19.90 -14.44
CA GLU A 240 7.92 -19.39 -13.98
C GLU A 240 8.04 -18.85 -12.54
N SER A 241 7.23 -17.84 -12.19
CA SER A 241 7.32 -17.23 -10.86
C SER A 241 5.98 -16.76 -10.30
N ALA A 242 5.85 -16.85 -8.97
CA ALA A 242 4.73 -16.34 -8.19
C ALA A 242 5.25 -15.38 -7.10
N ILE A 243 4.38 -14.50 -6.58
CA ILE A 243 4.75 -13.51 -5.56
C ILE A 243 3.86 -13.69 -4.32
N VAL A 244 4.49 -13.66 -3.14
CA VAL A 244 3.83 -13.74 -1.83
C VAL A 244 4.06 -12.43 -1.09
N ASP A 245 2.99 -11.77 -0.66
CA ASP A 245 3.09 -10.57 0.16
C ASP A 245 3.22 -10.97 1.64
N LEU A 246 4.21 -10.43 2.34
CA LEU A 246 4.46 -10.64 3.77
C LEU A 246 4.21 -9.33 4.52
N GLU A 247 3.22 -9.34 5.40
CA GLU A 247 2.81 -8.19 6.19
C GLU A 247 3.02 -8.42 7.69
N LEU A 248 3.47 -7.37 8.38
CA LEU A 248 3.51 -7.35 9.84
C LEU A 248 2.32 -6.55 10.37
N ARG A 249 1.58 -7.12 11.34
CA ARG A 249 0.67 -6.34 12.17
C ARG A 249 1.48 -5.38 13.04
N GLY A 250 0.99 -4.17 13.18
CA GLY A 250 1.69 -3.13 13.93
C GLY A 250 0.79 -1.95 14.25
N VAL A 251 1.45 -0.82 14.47
CA VAL A 251 0.85 0.48 14.75
C VAL A 251 1.65 1.53 13.99
N VAL A 252 0.96 2.35 13.20
CA VAL A 252 1.54 3.54 12.59
C VAL A 252 1.34 4.72 13.53
N PHE A 253 2.37 5.53 13.68
CA PHE A 253 2.31 6.76 14.45
C PHE A 253 3.04 7.91 13.77
N PRO A 254 2.53 9.15 13.89
CA PRO A 254 3.24 10.33 13.45
C PRO A 254 4.43 10.62 14.38
N TYR A 255 5.56 10.98 13.78
CA TYR A 255 6.74 11.44 14.49
C TYR A 255 7.16 12.83 14.01
N GLN A 256 7.30 13.75 14.96
CA GLN A 256 7.82 15.10 14.77
C GLN A 256 9.07 15.26 15.65
N PRO A 257 10.21 15.75 15.14
CA PRO A 257 11.43 15.89 15.92
C PRO A 257 11.37 17.05 16.94
N PRO A 258 12.33 17.13 17.89
CA PRO A 258 12.41 18.22 18.88
C PRO A 258 12.46 19.63 18.29
N ARG A 259 12.97 19.79 17.05
CA ARG A 259 13.06 21.07 16.34
C ARG A 259 11.70 21.58 15.80
N GLY A 260 10.64 20.77 15.92
CA GLY A 260 9.29 21.11 15.45
C GLY A 260 8.94 20.48 14.10
N ARG A 261 7.77 20.87 13.57
CA ARG A 261 7.18 20.37 12.33
C ARG A 261 8.07 20.60 11.11
N TYR A 262 8.16 19.61 10.23
CA TYR A 262 8.83 19.68 8.92
C TYR A 262 10.34 19.92 8.99
N HIS A 263 11.04 19.14 9.81
CA HIS A 263 12.50 19.21 10.01
C HIS A 263 13.25 17.90 9.73
N LEU A 264 12.67 16.99 8.92
CA LEU A 264 13.32 15.75 8.49
C LEU A 264 13.28 15.64 6.95
N ASN A 265 14.45 15.46 6.32
CA ASN A 265 14.52 14.91 4.96
C ASN A 265 14.24 13.39 4.98
N PHE A 266 14.15 12.73 3.82
CA PHE A 266 13.80 11.30 3.75
C PHE A 266 14.75 10.39 4.54
N LEU A 267 16.06 10.65 4.46
CA LEU A 267 17.07 9.81 5.13
C LEU A 267 17.09 10.06 6.64
N GLU A 268 16.86 11.31 7.06
CA GLU A 268 16.66 11.65 8.47
C GLU A 268 15.39 11.01 9.02
N ALA A 269 14.28 11.03 8.26
CA ALA A 269 13.02 10.41 8.64
C ALA A 269 13.16 8.90 8.83
N GLN A 270 13.84 8.22 7.91
CA GLN A 270 14.16 6.80 8.03
C GLN A 270 14.95 6.51 9.32
N ARG A 271 16.09 7.17 9.50
CA ARG A 271 16.95 6.99 10.67
C ARG A 271 16.20 7.28 11.97
N THR A 272 15.37 8.32 11.99
CA THR A 272 14.61 8.72 13.17
C THR A 272 13.59 7.66 13.56
N CYS A 273 12.91 7.01 12.61
CA CYS A 273 12.05 5.87 12.92
C CYS A 273 12.87 4.68 13.47
N GLU A 274 14.02 4.36 12.86
CA GLU A 274 14.92 3.29 13.30
C GLU A 274 15.43 3.52 14.74
N GLU A 275 15.83 4.76 15.06
CA GLU A 275 16.22 5.19 16.41
C GLU A 275 15.08 4.98 17.42
N GLN A 276 13.81 5.06 17.01
CA GLN A 276 12.62 4.82 17.83
C GLN A 276 12.09 3.37 17.82
N ASP A 277 12.90 2.39 17.39
CA ASP A 277 12.52 0.97 17.28
C ASP A 277 11.30 0.76 16.35
N SER A 278 11.36 1.42 15.21
CA SER A 278 10.33 1.45 14.17
C SER A 278 10.97 1.46 12.77
N ALA A 279 10.19 1.24 11.73
CA ALA A 279 10.55 1.55 10.34
C ALA A 279 9.74 2.75 9.85
N LEU A 280 10.02 3.30 8.66
CA LEU A 280 9.01 4.12 7.98
C LEU A 280 7.81 3.26 7.61
N ALA A 281 6.60 3.81 7.76
CA ALA A 281 5.38 3.12 7.38
C ALA A 281 5.27 2.98 5.85
N THR A 282 4.68 1.88 5.37
CA THR A 282 4.24 1.79 3.97
C THR A 282 2.94 2.58 3.77
N PHE A 283 2.56 2.84 2.51
CA PHE A 283 1.25 3.41 2.21
C PHE A 283 0.11 2.57 2.76
N ASP A 284 0.15 1.25 2.58
CA ASP A 284 -0.91 0.34 3.02
C ASP A 284 -1.05 0.34 4.55
N GLN A 285 0.07 0.39 5.28
CA GLN A 285 0.07 0.55 6.73
C GLN A 285 -0.55 1.89 7.16
N LEU A 286 -0.24 3.00 6.48
CA LEU A 286 -0.84 4.30 6.76
C LEU A 286 -2.35 4.32 6.43
N PHE A 287 -2.74 3.70 5.33
CA PHE A 287 -4.12 3.60 4.87
C PHE A 287 -4.99 2.77 5.83
N LEU A 288 -4.46 1.63 6.30
CA LEU A 288 -5.09 0.84 7.35
C LEU A 288 -5.21 1.65 8.65
N ALA A 289 -4.15 2.33 9.09
CA ALA A 289 -4.20 3.15 10.30
C ALA A 289 -5.20 4.31 10.21
N TRP A 290 -5.35 4.94 9.04
CA TRP A 290 -6.40 5.92 8.76
C TRP A 290 -7.80 5.30 8.88
N GLY A 291 -8.01 4.11 8.33
CA GLY A 291 -9.25 3.34 8.49
C GLY A 291 -9.56 2.96 9.95
N GLU A 292 -8.53 2.79 10.78
CA GLU A 292 -8.62 2.61 12.24
C GLU A 292 -8.81 3.93 13.02
N GLY A 293 -8.86 5.09 12.33
CA GLY A 293 -9.18 6.39 12.91
C GLY A 293 -8.00 7.37 13.05
N LEU A 294 -6.81 7.04 12.52
CA LEU A 294 -5.66 7.96 12.54
C LEU A 294 -5.96 9.23 11.71
N ASP A 295 -6.01 10.36 12.38
CA ASP A 295 -6.12 11.69 11.78
C ASP A 295 -4.91 12.55 12.17
N TRP A 296 -4.15 13.02 11.18
CA TRP A 296 -2.96 13.83 11.40
C TRP A 296 -2.76 14.85 10.27
N CYS A 297 -2.74 16.13 10.63
CA CYS A 297 -2.72 17.25 9.68
C CYS A 297 -1.30 17.74 9.32
N ASN A 298 -0.29 16.87 9.44
CA ASN A 298 1.06 17.14 8.96
C ASN A 298 1.45 16.07 7.94
N ALA A 299 2.01 16.53 6.81
CA ALA A 299 2.60 15.69 5.80
C ALA A 299 3.87 15.00 6.33
N GLY A 300 3.97 13.68 6.15
CA GLY A 300 5.11 12.90 6.62
C GLY A 300 5.61 11.91 5.57
N TRP A 301 6.90 11.61 5.63
CA TRP A 301 7.54 10.60 4.77
C TRP A 301 7.00 9.19 5.05
N LEU A 302 6.90 8.41 3.98
CA LEU A 302 6.64 6.96 3.97
C LEU A 302 7.83 6.19 3.40
N ALA A 303 7.84 4.87 3.55
CA ALA A 303 8.92 3.97 3.15
C ALA A 303 9.26 4.03 1.65
N ASP A 304 8.30 4.44 0.80
CA ASP A 304 8.47 4.64 -0.64
C ASP A 304 9.03 6.01 -1.02
N GLY A 305 9.29 6.88 -0.04
CA GLY A 305 9.71 8.26 -0.27
C GLY A 305 8.58 9.14 -0.82
N THR A 306 7.34 8.67 -0.87
CA THR A 306 6.20 9.56 -0.97
C THR A 306 5.98 10.28 0.36
N VAL A 307 5.25 11.40 0.30
CA VAL A 307 4.87 12.17 1.47
C VAL A 307 3.38 12.32 1.49
N GLN A 308 2.75 11.88 2.58
CA GLN A 308 1.29 11.78 2.67
C GLN A 308 0.79 12.20 4.06
N TYR A 309 -0.51 12.37 4.23
CA TYR A 309 -1.14 12.58 5.55
C TYR A 309 -2.59 12.08 5.59
N PRO A 310 -3.03 11.42 6.68
CA PRO A 310 -4.37 10.88 6.83
C PRO A 310 -5.33 11.89 7.46
N ILE A 311 -6.53 12.08 6.89
CA ILE A 311 -7.58 12.93 7.45
C ILE A 311 -8.89 12.14 7.51
N THR A 312 -9.44 11.95 8.72
CA THR A 312 -10.76 11.34 8.93
C THR A 312 -11.85 12.40 8.95
N MET A 313 -11.55 13.62 9.40
CA MET A 313 -12.48 14.76 9.45
C MET A 313 -11.98 15.96 8.63
N PRO A 314 -12.60 16.25 7.46
CA PRO A 314 -12.27 17.40 6.61
C PRO A 314 -12.39 18.74 7.36
N ARG A 315 -11.40 19.62 7.21
CA ARG A 315 -11.33 20.90 7.93
C ARG A 315 -10.41 21.89 7.21
N GLN A 316 -10.68 23.19 7.35
CA GLN A 316 -9.97 24.26 6.65
C GLN A 316 -8.43 24.15 6.64
N PRO A 317 -7.71 24.04 7.79
CA PRO A 317 -6.24 23.98 7.79
C PRO A 317 -5.68 22.69 7.18
N CYS A 318 -6.53 21.69 6.94
CA CYS A 318 -6.18 20.39 6.41
C CYS A 318 -6.92 20.21 5.08
N GLY A 319 -6.48 20.94 4.04
CA GLY A 319 -6.99 20.88 2.66
C GLY A 319 -8.45 21.33 2.43
N GLY A 320 -9.13 21.89 3.42
CA GLY A 320 -10.47 22.44 3.23
C GLY A 320 -11.63 21.47 3.54
N LEU A 321 -12.84 22.04 3.55
CA LEU A 321 -14.10 21.33 3.83
C LEU A 321 -14.67 20.60 2.60
N GLY A 322 -14.24 20.96 1.38
CA GLY A 322 -14.75 20.38 0.13
C GLY A 322 -14.04 19.09 -0.31
N MET A 323 -13.05 18.60 0.45
CA MET A 323 -12.39 17.33 0.20
C MET A 323 -12.99 16.25 1.10
N ALA A 324 -13.20 15.05 0.55
CA ALA A 324 -13.58 13.88 1.33
C ALA A 324 -12.50 13.49 2.38
N PRO A 325 -12.87 12.69 3.41
CA PRO A 325 -11.91 11.94 4.22
C PRO A 325 -11.01 11.07 3.35
N GLY A 326 -9.74 10.88 3.75
CA GLY A 326 -8.80 10.04 3.02
C GLY A 326 -7.34 10.30 3.41
N VAL A 327 -6.46 9.42 2.93
CA VAL A 327 -5.01 9.66 2.89
C VAL A 327 -4.68 10.53 1.68
N ARG A 328 -3.97 11.63 1.90
CA ARG A 328 -3.71 12.67 0.90
C ARG A 328 -2.22 12.74 0.60
N SER A 329 -1.88 12.76 -0.68
CA SER A 329 -0.51 12.69 -1.16
C SER A 329 0.03 14.04 -1.62
N TYR A 330 1.31 14.30 -1.31
CA TYR A 330 2.14 15.37 -1.89
C TYR A 330 3.02 14.83 -3.04
N GLY A 331 2.77 13.59 -3.49
CA GLY A 331 3.53 12.92 -4.55
C GLY A 331 4.86 12.36 -4.06
N ASN A 332 5.88 12.41 -4.92
CA ASN A 332 7.25 11.97 -4.67
C ASN A 332 8.19 13.20 -4.56
N PRO A 333 8.23 13.88 -3.41
CA PRO A 333 9.07 15.07 -3.22
C PRO A 333 10.58 14.76 -3.25
N HIS A 334 11.39 15.79 -3.46
CA HIS A 334 12.84 15.65 -3.57
C HIS A 334 13.46 15.25 -2.22
N ARG A 335 13.78 13.95 -2.09
CA ARG A 335 14.21 13.24 -0.88
C ARG A 335 15.31 13.90 -0.04
N HIS A 336 16.16 14.73 -0.64
CA HIS A 336 17.27 15.42 0.03
C HIS A 336 17.04 16.92 0.32
N LEU A 337 16.04 17.56 -0.30
CA LEU A 337 15.86 19.01 -0.26
C LEU A 337 14.57 19.44 0.44
N GLN A 338 13.54 18.61 0.39
CA GLN A 338 12.27 18.90 1.04
C GLN A 338 12.26 18.27 2.44
N MET A 339 11.59 18.93 3.37
CA MET A 339 11.57 18.60 4.79
C MET A 339 10.13 18.40 5.23
N TYR A 340 9.86 17.31 5.95
CA TYR A 340 8.54 16.91 6.41
C TYR A 340 8.63 16.26 7.80
N ASP A 341 7.51 15.76 8.31
CA ASP A 341 7.49 14.86 9.46
C ASP A 341 7.73 13.40 8.98
N ALA A 342 7.57 12.41 9.85
CA ALA A 342 7.62 10.99 9.46
C ALA A 342 6.37 10.24 9.95
N PHE A 343 5.91 9.24 9.19
CA PHE A 343 5.03 8.20 9.73
C PHE A 343 5.87 6.96 9.99
N CYS A 344 6.01 6.60 11.27
CA CYS A 344 6.77 5.43 11.68
C CYS A 344 5.83 4.26 11.97
N PHE A 345 6.26 3.05 11.66
CA PHE A 345 5.58 1.79 11.93
C PHE A 345 6.36 0.96 12.94
N SER A 346 5.72 0.51 14.02
CA SER A 346 6.28 -0.48 14.94
C SER A 346 5.33 -1.67 15.11
N SER A 347 5.85 -2.78 15.63
CA SER A 347 5.17 -4.07 15.78
C SER A 347 5.41 -4.64 17.18
N SER A 348 4.96 -5.86 17.45
CA SER A 348 5.05 -6.49 18.77
C SER A 348 6.46 -6.48 19.36
N LEU A 349 6.56 -6.16 20.65
CA LEU A 349 7.83 -6.09 21.38
C LEU A 349 8.23 -7.44 21.95
N ARG A 350 9.54 -7.72 21.98
CA ARG A 350 10.10 -8.86 22.72
C ARG A 350 10.04 -8.63 24.24
N GLY A 351 10.32 -7.41 24.69
CA GLY A 351 10.27 -6.99 26.10
C GLY A 351 8.88 -6.53 26.56
N SER A 352 8.87 -5.70 27.60
CA SER A 352 7.70 -5.01 28.16
C SER A 352 7.96 -3.51 28.33
N VAL A 353 6.92 -2.66 28.23
CA VAL A 353 6.99 -1.23 28.58
C VAL A 353 6.09 -0.99 29.78
N TYR A 354 6.61 -0.29 30.79
CA TYR A 354 5.90 0.01 32.03
C TYR A 354 6.23 1.43 32.52
N PHE A 355 5.35 1.99 33.35
CA PHE A 355 5.58 3.28 34.00
C PHE A 355 6.23 3.05 35.37
N LEU A 356 7.46 3.55 35.54
CA LEU A 356 8.23 3.35 36.77
C LEU A 356 7.59 4.11 37.95
N GLN A 357 7.33 3.42 39.06
CA GLN A 357 6.78 4.04 40.27
C GLN A 357 7.91 4.67 41.09
N SER A 358 8.26 5.92 40.76
CA SER A 358 9.19 6.73 41.56
C SER A 358 8.46 7.52 42.66
N PRO A 359 9.02 7.66 43.87
CA PRO A 359 8.42 8.46 44.96
C PRO A 359 8.32 9.96 44.61
N HIS A 360 9.16 10.44 43.70
CA HIS A 360 9.15 11.82 43.20
C HIS A 360 9.24 11.83 41.67
N LYS A 361 8.67 12.86 41.04
CA LYS A 361 8.82 13.09 39.60
C LYS A 361 10.29 13.42 39.28
N LEU A 362 10.77 12.97 38.12
CA LEU A 362 12.18 12.94 37.72
C LEU A 362 12.46 13.88 36.55
N ASN A 363 13.63 14.53 36.55
CA ASN A 363 14.15 15.22 35.37
C ASN A 363 14.59 14.19 34.29
N PHE A 364 14.89 14.62 33.07
CA PHE A 364 15.19 13.68 31.97
C PHE A 364 16.38 12.74 32.27
N THR A 365 17.46 13.26 32.85
CA THR A 365 18.65 12.47 33.20
C THR A 365 18.39 11.54 34.39
N GLU A 366 17.71 12.05 35.44
CA GLU A 366 17.22 11.26 36.58
C GLU A 366 16.31 10.12 36.11
N ALA A 367 15.46 10.36 35.11
CA ALA A 367 14.51 9.40 34.54
C ALA A 367 15.22 8.26 33.79
N ALA A 368 16.19 8.58 32.93
CA ALA A 368 16.99 7.58 32.24
C ALA A 368 17.77 6.70 33.23
N GLN A 369 18.46 7.31 34.20
CA GLN A 369 19.21 6.59 35.23
C GLN A 369 18.29 5.74 36.13
N ALA A 370 17.06 6.18 36.41
CA ALA A 370 16.10 5.40 37.18
C ALA A 370 15.66 4.13 36.45
N CYS A 371 15.49 4.14 35.12
CA CYS A 371 15.27 2.92 34.35
C CYS A 371 16.49 1.99 34.36
N GLU A 372 17.71 2.54 34.23
CA GLU A 372 18.94 1.74 34.26
C GLU A 372 19.15 1.04 35.62
N ASN A 373 18.88 1.75 36.73
CA ASN A 373 18.92 1.20 38.08
C ASN A 373 17.89 0.07 38.30
N ASP A 374 16.79 0.07 37.53
CA ASP A 374 15.73 -0.95 37.54
C ASP A 374 16.04 -2.12 36.57
N GLY A 375 17.23 -2.14 35.94
CA GLY A 375 17.62 -3.17 34.96
C GLY A 375 16.98 -3.00 33.57
N ALA A 376 16.42 -1.83 33.29
CA ALA A 376 15.71 -1.49 32.06
C ALA A 376 16.40 -0.32 31.32
N GLN A 377 15.82 0.11 30.20
CA GLN A 377 16.22 1.32 29.48
C GLN A 377 15.04 2.28 29.43
N ILE A 378 15.27 3.58 29.24
CA ILE A 378 14.16 4.51 28.96
C ILE A 378 13.46 4.11 27.65
N ALA A 379 12.13 4.00 27.67
CA ALA A 379 11.36 3.47 26.55
C ALA A 379 11.41 4.39 25.33
N LYS A 380 11.50 3.78 24.14
CA LYS A 380 11.42 4.49 22.85
C LYS A 380 9.98 4.77 22.47
N VAL A 381 9.77 5.72 21.55
CA VAL A 381 8.43 6.09 21.09
C VAL A 381 7.69 4.92 20.44
N GLY A 382 8.33 4.19 19.52
CA GLY A 382 7.72 3.02 18.89
C GLY A 382 7.36 1.92 19.88
N GLN A 383 8.17 1.77 20.93
CA GLN A 383 7.89 0.83 22.03
C GLN A 383 6.65 1.25 22.82
N LEU A 384 6.48 2.53 23.15
CA LEU A 384 5.27 3.00 23.84
C LEU A 384 4.01 2.76 22.99
N TYR A 385 4.05 3.07 21.69
CA TYR A 385 2.93 2.79 20.77
C TYR A 385 2.64 1.29 20.63
N ALA A 386 3.67 0.45 20.53
CA ALA A 386 3.50 -0.99 20.45
C ALA A 386 2.91 -1.57 21.76
N ALA A 387 3.34 -1.11 22.93
CA ALA A 387 2.76 -1.53 24.21
C ALA A 387 1.31 -1.06 24.37
N TRP A 388 1.00 0.18 23.97
CA TRP A 388 -0.38 0.66 23.90
C TRP A 388 -1.26 -0.24 23.03
N ARG A 389 -0.80 -0.58 21.81
CA ARG A 389 -1.58 -1.37 20.84
C ARG A 389 -1.69 -2.86 21.17
N PHE A 390 -0.61 -3.48 21.66
CA PHE A 390 -0.51 -4.94 21.80
C PHE A 390 -0.61 -5.46 23.24
N THR A 391 -0.35 -4.62 24.25
CA THR A 391 -0.49 -5.00 25.67
C THR A 391 -1.56 -4.18 26.40
N ASN A 392 -2.37 -3.39 25.67
CA ASN A 392 -3.36 -2.45 26.21
C ASN A 392 -2.79 -1.55 27.31
N LEU A 393 -1.54 -1.09 27.14
CA LEU A 393 -0.90 -0.21 28.12
C LEU A 393 -1.70 1.09 28.26
N ASP A 394 -2.22 1.33 29.45
CA ASP A 394 -3.02 2.50 29.79
C ASP A 394 -2.44 3.21 31.02
N ARG A 395 -2.08 4.48 30.86
CA ARG A 395 -1.61 5.33 31.94
C ARG A 395 -1.89 6.80 31.64
N CYS A 396 -2.61 7.46 32.54
CA CYS A 396 -2.93 8.88 32.48
C CYS A 396 -1.87 9.74 33.23
N ASP A 397 -0.59 9.42 33.02
CA ASP A 397 0.56 10.18 33.54
C ASP A 397 1.55 10.44 32.41
N ALA A 398 1.92 11.71 32.21
CA ALA A 398 3.04 12.06 31.34
C ALA A 398 4.35 11.45 31.86
N GLY A 399 5.10 10.81 30.97
CA GLY A 399 6.43 10.29 31.27
C GLY A 399 7.42 10.52 30.15
N TRP A 400 8.68 10.65 30.53
CA TRP A 400 9.82 10.76 29.61
C TRP A 400 9.96 9.50 28.76
N LEU A 401 10.35 9.71 27.51
CA LEU A 401 10.79 8.71 26.54
C LEU A 401 12.20 9.03 26.03
N ALA A 402 12.83 8.06 25.37
CA ALA A 402 14.21 8.15 24.88
C ALA A 402 14.49 9.32 23.91
N ASP A 403 13.48 9.84 23.21
CA ASP A 403 13.59 11.01 22.32
C ASP A 403 13.58 12.36 23.08
N GLY A 404 13.42 12.34 24.40
CA GLY A 404 13.22 13.55 25.22
C GLY A 404 11.82 14.14 25.10
N SER A 405 10.85 13.42 24.51
CA SER A 405 9.44 13.82 24.55
C SER A 405 8.76 13.36 25.83
N LEU A 406 7.65 14.02 26.17
CA LEU A 406 6.69 13.54 27.16
C LEU A 406 5.46 12.99 26.45
N ARG A 407 5.12 11.72 26.72
CA ARG A 407 3.93 11.06 26.17
C ARG A 407 3.21 10.25 27.24
N TYR A 408 1.98 9.83 26.95
CA TYR A 408 1.21 8.92 27.80
C TYR A 408 0.19 8.12 26.96
N PRO A 409 0.02 6.81 27.17
CA PRO A 409 -0.89 5.98 26.40
C PRO A 409 -2.26 5.84 27.08
N ILE A 410 -3.33 6.00 26.31
CA ILE A 410 -4.72 5.78 26.78
C ILE A 410 -5.35 4.69 25.92
N ALA A 411 -5.56 3.51 26.49
CA ALA A 411 -6.28 2.41 25.85
C ALA A 411 -7.79 2.48 26.19
N ASN A 412 -8.13 2.99 27.38
CA ASN A 412 -9.49 3.15 27.88
C ASN A 412 -9.78 4.66 28.13
N PRO A 413 -10.36 5.37 27.15
CA PRO A 413 -10.65 6.80 27.24
C PRO A 413 -11.55 7.14 28.42
N ARG A 414 -11.23 8.24 29.13
CA ARG A 414 -11.92 8.67 30.35
C ARG A 414 -11.71 10.16 30.62
N PRO A 415 -12.59 10.80 31.42
CA PRO A 415 -12.45 12.21 31.77
C PRO A 415 -11.07 12.55 32.36
N ASN A 416 -10.61 13.78 32.11
CA ASN A 416 -9.31 14.34 32.53
C ASN A 416 -8.06 13.69 31.88
N CYS A 417 -8.22 12.68 31.02
CA CYS A 417 -7.11 11.96 30.37
C CYS A 417 -6.98 12.26 28.86
N GLY A 418 -7.45 13.44 28.45
CA GLY A 418 -7.49 13.86 27.04
C GLY A 418 -8.83 13.60 26.36
N PRO A 419 -8.85 13.60 25.02
CA PRO A 419 -10.04 13.33 24.21
C PRO A 419 -10.61 11.90 24.37
N LEU A 420 -11.82 11.67 23.87
CA LEU A 420 -12.58 10.42 24.07
C LEU A 420 -12.15 9.25 23.17
N GLU A 421 -11.16 9.44 22.30
CA GLU A 421 -10.57 8.37 21.48
C GLU A 421 -9.39 7.71 22.22
N PRO A 422 -9.10 6.42 21.98
CA PRO A 422 -7.87 5.80 22.46
C PRO A 422 -6.66 6.30 21.64
N GLY A 423 -5.48 6.32 22.26
CA GLY A 423 -4.24 6.73 21.59
C GLY A 423 -3.12 7.10 22.54
N VAL A 424 -1.90 7.23 21.99
CA VAL A 424 -0.78 7.86 22.70
C VAL A 424 -0.88 9.37 22.54
N ARG A 425 -0.90 10.08 23.66
CA ARG A 425 -0.97 11.55 23.72
C ARG A 425 0.43 12.12 23.93
N THR A 426 0.70 13.33 23.43
CA THR A 426 2.01 13.97 23.47
C THR A 426 1.93 15.39 24.06
N PHE A 427 2.90 15.75 24.89
CA PHE A 427 3.13 17.12 25.38
C PHE A 427 4.32 17.80 24.65
N GLY A 428 4.87 17.16 23.61
CA GLY A 428 6.05 17.65 22.90
C GLY A 428 7.34 17.45 23.70
N PHE A 429 8.26 18.40 23.56
CA PHE A 429 9.63 18.33 24.07
C PHE A 429 9.89 19.48 25.08
N PRO A 430 9.57 19.30 26.37
CA PRO A 430 9.81 20.30 27.39
C PRO A 430 11.28 20.38 27.80
N ALA A 431 11.63 21.43 28.53
CA ALA A 431 12.98 21.60 29.09
C ALA A 431 13.34 20.41 30.01
N GLN A 432 14.52 19.83 29.82
CA GLN A 432 14.96 18.58 30.46
C GLN A 432 15.02 18.64 32.00
N GLN A 433 15.06 19.84 32.59
CA GLN A 433 15.04 20.09 34.03
C GLN A 433 13.65 19.93 34.66
N GLN A 434 12.57 19.92 33.87
CA GLN A 434 11.22 19.69 34.38
C GLN A 434 11.07 18.27 34.94
N LYS A 435 10.27 18.10 35.99
CA LYS A 435 10.11 16.81 36.67
C LYS A 435 8.80 16.12 36.28
N HIS A 436 8.91 14.94 35.66
CA HIS A 436 7.78 14.14 35.14
C HIS A 436 7.90 12.66 35.51
N GLY A 437 7.01 11.80 35.01
CA GLY A 437 7.18 10.35 35.12
C GLY A 437 8.23 9.80 34.16
N VAL A 438 8.37 8.48 34.08
CA VAL A 438 9.17 7.82 33.04
C VAL A 438 8.55 6.49 32.64
N TYR A 439 8.61 6.18 31.34
CA TYR A 439 8.32 4.84 30.84
C TYR A 439 9.65 4.12 30.62
N CYS A 440 9.80 2.94 31.19
CA CYS A 440 10.95 2.07 30.99
C CYS A 440 10.58 0.89 30.08
N TYR A 441 11.57 0.38 29.35
CA TYR A 441 11.49 -0.82 28.53
C TYR A 441 12.54 -1.83 29.00
N GLY A 442 12.08 -3.02 29.36
CA GLY A 442 12.93 -4.09 29.90
C GLY A 442 12.57 -5.46 29.33
N PRO A 443 13.28 -6.53 29.75
CA PRO A 443 12.82 -7.90 29.53
C PRO A 443 11.41 -8.13 30.14
N ARG A 444 10.80 -9.28 29.79
CA ARG A 444 9.53 -9.72 30.38
C ARG A 444 9.76 -10.63 31.58
#